data_AF-K6VPR5-F1
#
_entry.id   AF-K6VPR5-F1
#
_cell.length_a   1.000
_cell.length_b   1.000
_cell.length_c   1.000
_cell.angle_alpha   90.00
_cell.angle_beta   90.00
_cell.angle_gamma   90.00
#
_symmetry.space_group_name_H-M   'P 1'
#
loop_
_entity.id
_entity.type
_entity.pdbx_description
1 polymer ?
#
loop_
_entity_poly.entity_id
_entity_poly.type
_entity_poly.pdbx_seq_one_letter_code
_entity_poly.pdbx_strand_id
1 'polypeptide(L)'
;MSKRIEDLIAAEAMAAEEGEAASDLGAPLPSRVKVTRGHPRSRNLQVRFRDDEFDELTAYAEQRGLPVSTVVRSLVLQAIAPADDLKSALDKLETDLAAIRRKALS
;
A
#
# COMPACT_ATOMS: atom_id res chain seq x y z
N MET A 1 -37.84 21.72 23.73
CA MET A 1 -37.28 20.36 23.55
C MET A 1 -37.75 19.53 24.74
N SER A 2 -38.16 18.26 24.54
CA SER A 2 -38.63 17.42 25.65
C SER A 2 -37.44 17.03 26.51
N LYS A 3 -37.50 17.27 27.82
CA LYS A 3 -36.46 16.98 28.82
C LYS A 3 -35.84 15.58 28.68
N ARG A 4 -36.63 14.59 28.23
CA ARG A 4 -36.18 13.21 27.95
C ARG A 4 -35.13 13.11 26.84
N ILE A 5 -35.18 13.96 25.82
CA ILE A 5 -34.19 13.93 24.72
C ILE A 5 -32.87 14.53 25.22
N GLU A 6 -32.92 15.58 26.02
CA GLU A 6 -31.74 16.19 26.63
C GLU A 6 -31.04 15.20 27.58
N ASP A 7 -31.83 14.48 28.40
CA ASP A 7 -31.31 13.44 29.30
C ASP A 7 -30.67 12.27 28.53
N LEU A 8 -31.27 11.84 27.41
CA LEU A 8 -30.72 10.78 26.56
C LEU A 8 -29.42 11.21 25.85
N ILE A 9 -29.35 12.46 25.38
CA ILE A 9 -28.14 13.00 24.75
C ILE A 9 -27.02 13.12 25.78
N ALA A 10 -27.32 13.59 26.99
CA ALA A 10 -26.34 13.68 28.07
C ALA A 10 -25.80 12.31 28.47
N ALA A 11 -26.66 11.29 28.56
CA ALA A 11 -26.24 9.93 28.86
C ALA A 11 -25.33 9.33 27.77
N GLU A 12 -25.67 9.55 26.49
CA GLU A 12 -24.84 9.09 25.36
C GLU A 12 -23.49 9.83 25.32
N ALA A 13 -23.48 11.13 25.60
CA ALA A 13 -22.26 11.93 25.63
C ALA A 13 -21.29 11.43 26.72
N MET A 14 -21.78 11.17 27.93
CA MET A 14 -20.97 10.60 29.01
C MET A 14 -20.43 9.22 28.64
N ALA A 15 -21.27 8.35 28.07
CA ALA A 15 -20.85 7.02 27.65
C ALA A 15 -19.77 7.05 26.54
N ALA A 16 -19.83 8.03 25.63
CA ALA A 16 -18.83 8.23 24.60
C ALA A 16 -17.48 8.70 25.17
N GLU A 17 -17.49 9.65 26.10
CA GLU A 17 -16.27 10.15 26.77
C GLU A 17 -15.61 9.07 27.63
N GLU A 18 -16.38 8.28 28.38
CA GLU A 18 -15.86 7.14 29.16
C GLU A 18 -15.27 6.06 28.25
N GLY A 19 -15.92 5.79 27.11
CA GLY A 19 -15.44 4.86 26.10
C GLY A 19 -14.11 5.29 25.47
N GLU A 20 -13.90 6.59 25.27
CA GLU A 20 -12.64 7.14 24.75
C GLU A 20 -11.53 7.10 25.82
N ALA A 21 -11.85 7.44 27.08
CA ALA A 21 -10.89 7.41 28.18
C ALA A 21 -10.38 6.00 28.51
N ALA A 22 -11.21 4.97 28.28
CA ALA A 22 -10.84 3.57 28.47
C ALA A 22 -10.32 2.88 27.19
N SER A 23 -10.21 3.61 26.08
CA SER A 23 -9.83 3.03 24.78
C SER A 23 -8.34 2.71 24.72
N ASP A 24 -8.00 1.45 24.50
CA ASP A 24 -6.65 1.02 24.11
C ASP A 24 -6.43 1.28 22.61
N LEU A 25 -5.57 2.24 22.29
CA LEU A 25 -5.22 2.60 20.90
C LEU A 25 -4.50 1.46 20.15
N GLY A 26 -3.97 0.46 20.87
CA GLY A 26 -3.33 -0.72 20.30
C GLY A 26 -4.28 -1.91 20.08
N ALA A 27 -5.52 -1.84 20.60
CA ALA A 27 -6.49 -2.92 20.44
C ALA A 27 -7.01 -3.02 19.00
N PRO A 28 -7.31 -4.24 18.51
CA PRO A 28 -7.94 -4.41 17.20
C PRO A 28 -9.29 -3.69 17.15
N LEU A 29 -9.57 -3.01 16.03
CA LEU A 29 -10.86 -2.35 15.84
C LEU A 29 -12.01 -3.36 15.96
N PRO A 30 -13.12 -3.01 16.65
CA PRO A 30 -14.26 -3.91 16.79
C PRO A 30 -14.81 -4.35 15.43
N SER A 31 -15.24 -5.61 15.31
CA SER A 31 -15.74 -6.20 14.06
C SER A 31 -16.95 -5.49 13.43
N ARG A 32 -17.66 -4.67 14.23
CA ARG A 32 -18.79 -3.84 13.81
C ARG A 32 -18.35 -2.53 13.11
N VAL A 33 -17.09 -2.14 13.22
CA VAL A 33 -16.57 -0.88 12.65
C VAL A 33 -15.99 -1.12 11.27
N LYS A 34 -16.60 -0.50 10.26
CA LYS A 34 -16.09 -0.52 8.88
C LYS A 34 -15.14 0.65 8.65
N VAL A 35 -13.84 0.37 8.54
CA VAL A 35 -12.84 1.37 8.15
C VAL A 35 -13.03 1.72 6.66
N THR A 36 -13.62 2.87 6.38
CA THR A 36 -13.88 3.32 5.00
C THR A 36 -12.75 4.18 4.43
N ARG A 37 -11.80 4.63 5.26
CA ARG A 37 -10.67 5.53 4.88
C ARG A 37 -9.33 5.03 5.41
N GLY A 38 -9.06 3.72 5.32
CA GLY A 38 -7.87 3.09 5.87
C GLY A 38 -6.57 3.34 5.09
N HIS A 39 -6.61 4.09 3.98
CA HIS A 39 -5.45 4.33 3.14
C HIS A 39 -5.37 5.82 2.80
N PRO A 40 -4.18 6.45 2.86
CA PRO A 40 -4.01 7.80 2.33
C PRO A 40 -4.40 7.81 0.85
N ARG A 41 -5.01 8.90 0.39
CA ARG A 41 -5.37 9.06 -1.04
C ARG A 41 -4.14 8.77 -1.88
N SER A 42 -4.26 7.86 -2.85
CA SER A 42 -3.23 7.66 -3.85
C SER A 42 -2.96 8.99 -4.53
N ARG A 43 -1.68 9.40 -4.55
CA ARG A 43 -1.23 10.56 -5.31
C ARG A 43 -0.80 10.09 -6.70
N ASN A 44 -1.23 10.80 -7.73
CA ASN A 44 -0.82 10.53 -9.10
C ASN A 44 0.52 11.20 -9.38
N LEU A 45 1.48 10.44 -9.90
CA LEU A 45 2.77 10.93 -10.39
C LEU A 45 2.75 10.82 -11.92
N GLN A 46 3.07 11.90 -12.62
CA GLN A 46 3.25 11.89 -14.08
C GLN A 46 4.74 11.74 -14.39
N VAL A 47 5.08 10.72 -15.18
CA VAL A 47 6.44 10.44 -15.63
C VAL A 47 6.46 10.55 -17.15
N ARG A 48 7.47 11.24 -17.69
CA ARG A 48 7.65 11.40 -19.14
C ARG A 48 8.65 10.36 -19.60
N PHE A 49 8.21 9.50 -20.51
CA PHE A 49 9.06 8.54 -21.23
C PHE A 49 9.17 8.98 -22.69
N ARG A 50 10.26 8.59 -23.33
CA ARG A 50 10.30 8.51 -24.80
C ARG A 50 9.50 7.28 -25.27
N ASP A 51 9.12 7.26 -26.54
CA ASP A 51 8.27 6.20 -27.08
C ASP A 51 8.96 4.82 -26.97
N ASP A 52 10.26 4.75 -27.27
CA ASP A 52 11.09 3.54 -27.14
C ASP A 52 11.16 3.02 -25.70
N GLU A 53 11.39 3.92 -24.74
CA GLU A 53 11.44 3.57 -23.31
C GLU A 53 10.10 3.02 -22.80
N PHE A 54 8.99 3.58 -23.29
CA PHE A 54 7.66 3.13 -22.89
C PHE A 54 7.31 1.76 -23.48
N ASP A 55 7.71 1.51 -24.73
CA ASP A 55 7.52 0.22 -25.39
C ASP A 55 8.31 -0.90 -24.68
N GLU A 56 9.58 -0.64 -24.34
CA GLU A 56 10.41 -1.59 -23.57
C GLU A 56 9.78 -1.91 -22.20
N LEU A 57 9.30 -0.89 -21.51
CA LEU A 57 8.64 -1.03 -20.22
C LEU A 57 7.33 -1.82 -20.34
N THR A 58 6.57 -1.61 -21.42
CA THR A 58 5.31 -2.32 -21.69
C THR A 58 5.58 -3.80 -21.94
N ALA A 59 6.55 -4.12 -22.81
CA ALA A 59 6.96 -5.50 -23.06
C ALA A 59 7.43 -6.20 -21.78
N TYR A 60 8.18 -5.50 -20.93
CA TYR A 60 8.62 -6.03 -19.64
C TYR A 60 7.45 -6.30 -18.67
N ALA A 61 6.44 -5.43 -18.67
CA ALA A 61 5.24 -5.61 -17.86
C ALA A 61 4.38 -6.80 -18.32
N GLU A 62 4.23 -6.96 -19.64
CA GLU A 62 3.52 -8.09 -20.27
C GLU A 62 4.18 -9.43 -19.93
N GLN A 63 5.51 -9.53 -20.01
CA GLN A 63 6.25 -10.74 -19.62
C GLN A 63 5.98 -11.17 -18.18
N ARG A 64 5.68 -10.21 -17.29
CA ARG A 64 5.36 -10.46 -15.88
C ARG A 64 3.87 -10.59 -15.61
N GLY A 65 3.00 -10.36 -16.60
CA GLY A 65 1.55 -10.33 -16.43
C GLY A 65 1.07 -9.24 -15.47
N LEU A 66 1.79 -8.11 -15.39
CA LEU A 66 1.50 -7.02 -14.47
C LEU A 66 1.16 -5.72 -15.22
N PRO A 67 0.32 -4.84 -14.65
CA PRO A 67 0.12 -3.50 -15.20
C PRO A 67 1.42 -2.69 -15.20
N VAL A 68 1.63 -1.90 -16.25
CA VAL A 68 2.78 -0.99 -16.37
C VAL A 68 2.93 -0.10 -15.14
N SER A 69 1.83 0.45 -14.61
CA SER A 69 1.84 1.28 -13.40
C SER A 69 2.33 0.55 -12.15
N THR A 70 2.02 -0.75 -12.01
CA THR A 70 2.50 -1.61 -10.92
C THR A 70 3.99 -1.83 -11.03
N VAL A 71 4.48 -2.11 -12.23
CA VAL A 71 5.91 -2.29 -12.51
C VAL A 71 6.68 -1.00 -12.21
N VAL A 72 6.23 0.13 -12.75
CA VAL A 72 6.85 1.45 -12.50
C VAL A 72 6.88 1.77 -11.00
N ARG A 73 5.75 1.58 -10.30
CA ARG A 73 5.70 1.79 -8.84
C ARG A 73 6.74 0.93 -8.12
N SER A 74 6.88 -0.34 -8.50
CA SER A 74 7.85 -1.24 -7.88
C SER A 74 9.31 -0.77 -8.11
N LEU A 75 9.64 -0.33 -9.32
CA LEU A 75 10.96 0.15 -9.68
C LEU A 75 11.30 1.45 -8.95
N VAL A 76 10.36 2.39 -8.88
CA VAL A 76 10.53 3.65 -8.14
C VAL A 76 10.74 3.36 -6.65
N LEU A 77 9.94 2.49 -6.04
CA LEU A 77 10.08 2.15 -4.62
C LEU A 77 11.42 1.45 -4.34
N GLN A 78 11.87 0.55 -5.21
CA GLN A 78 13.19 -0.09 -5.08
C GLN A 78 14.35 0.90 -5.19
N ALA A 79 14.22 1.93 -6.03
CA ALA A 79 15.26 2.94 -6.20
C ALA A 79 15.38 3.90 -5.01
N ILE A 80 14.26 4.25 -4.38
CA ILE A 80 14.24 5.18 -3.23
C ILE A 80 14.48 4.49 -1.88
N ALA A 81 14.20 3.20 -1.80
CA ALA A 81 14.47 2.35 -0.66
C ALA A 81 15.21 1.09 -1.16
N PRO A 82 16.47 1.23 -1.61
CA PRO A 82 17.29 0.07 -1.91
C PRO A 82 17.30 -0.78 -0.66
N ALA A 83 16.96 -2.07 -0.79
CA ALA A 83 16.74 -2.93 0.36
C ALA A 83 17.93 -2.84 1.33
N ASP A 84 17.70 -2.23 2.50
CA ASP A 84 18.66 -2.24 3.62
C ASP A 84 18.81 -3.67 4.20
N ASP A 85 18.00 -4.62 3.71
CA ASP A 85 18.06 -6.03 4.07
C ASP A 85 18.80 -6.85 3.00
N LEU A 86 19.99 -7.32 3.38
CA LEU A 86 20.89 -8.19 2.60
C LEU A 86 20.18 -9.39 1.98
N LYS A 87 19.16 -9.96 2.66
CA LYS A 87 18.42 -11.12 2.16
C LYS A 87 17.66 -10.78 0.87
N SER A 88 16.99 -9.64 0.85
CA SER A 88 16.24 -9.18 -0.32
C SER A 88 17.15 -8.86 -1.50
N ALA A 89 18.38 -8.40 -1.23
CA ALA A 89 19.39 -8.18 -2.27
C ALA A 89 19.90 -9.50 -2.88
N LEU A 90 20.12 -10.54 -2.05
CA LEU A 90 20.53 -11.86 -2.51
C LEU A 90 19.45 -12.55 -3.34
N ASP A 91 18.19 -12.51 -2.91
CA ASP A 91 17.05 -13.11 -3.64
C ASP A 91 16.89 -12.47 -5.03
N LYS A 92 17.13 -11.16 -5.14
CA LYS A 92 17.12 -10.44 -6.42
C LYS A 92 18.26 -10.90 -7.33
N LEU A 93 19.47 -11.02 -6.78
CA LEU A 93 20.66 -11.45 -7.53
C LEU A 93 20.51 -12.87 -8.06
N GLU A 94 19.94 -13.78 -7.27
CA GLU A 94 19.64 -15.15 -7.70
C GLU A 94 18.64 -15.18 -8.87
N THR A 95 17.58 -14.35 -8.78
CA THR A 95 16.57 -14.23 -9.84
C THR A 95 17.17 -13.69 -11.14
N ASP A 96 17.99 -12.64 -11.06
CA ASP A 96 18.63 -12.02 -12.22
C ASP A 96 19.61 -12.99 -12.89
N LEU A 97 20.39 -13.73 -12.10
CA LEU A 97 21.33 -14.73 -12.61
C LEU A 97 20.62 -15.91 -13.28
N ALA A 98 19.47 -16.34 -12.75
CA ALA A 98 18.63 -17.35 -13.38
C ALA A 98 18.05 -16.87 -14.72
N ALA A 99 17.65 -15.60 -14.82
CA ALA A 99 17.18 -15.01 -16.07
C ALA A 99 18.29 -14.95 -17.14
N ILE A 100 19.52 -14.56 -16.77
CA ILE A 100 20.68 -14.56 -17.67
C ILE A 100 21.00 -15.97 -18.15
N ARG A 101 21.00 -16.97 -17.25
CA ARG A 101 21.23 -18.37 -17.62
C ARG A 101 20.22 -18.89 -18.64
N ARG A 102 18.92 -18.59 -18.44
CA ARG A 102 17.88 -18.95 -19.42
C ARG A 102 18.12 -18.30 -20.78
N LYS A 103 18.52 -17.04 -20.81
CA LYS A 103 18.84 -16.32 -22.05
C LYS A 103 20.09 -16.86 -22.76
N ALA A 104 21.08 -17.34 -22.00
CA ALA A 104 22.32 -17.89 -22.57
C ALA A 104 22.18 -19.33 -23.09
N LEU A 105 21.15 -20.06 -22.65
CA LEU A 105 20.88 -21.46 -23.02
C LEU A 105 19.68 -21.60 -23.99
N SER A 106 19.04 -20.49 -24.34
CA SER A 106 18.05 -20.38 -25.41
C SER A 106 18.72 -19.94 -26.71
#